data_AF-A0A1Y2BYI0-F1
#
_entry.id   AF-A0A1Y2BYI0-F1
#
_cell.length_a   1.000
_cell.length_b   1.000
_cell.length_c   1.000
_cell.angle_alpha   90.00
_cell.angle_beta   90.00
_cell.angle_gamma   90.00
#
_symmetry.space_group_name_H-M   'P 1'
#
loop_
_entity.id
_entity.type
_entity.pdbx_description
1 polymer ?
#
loop_
_entity_poly.entity_id
_entity_poly.type
_entity_poly.pdbx_seq_one_letter_code
_entity_poly.pdbx_strand_id
1 'polypeptide(L)'
;MDSDSDAPVTPTGLDKPYNPHSNRGRKRTDAEAPSKRSGQMREAQRAHRERKKMYLLDLEAKAKELDLVKAKLELAELKLASLGSSPSPSSHSICSNPSCAQRIAHLENMVSQLQYEAQSWSLLQNPSNHYQQQNQQLPLHLPPNQITLLDDLLNNNSMIASEILFGPVDVTPFHNLKSLDSLKDTHVPDTLVELTLAHTKITQTSQLKLMFFKIIQALNDMFDNCSILDRVKAAEFVAIFLERNPNHFVELF
;
A
#
# COMPACT_ATOMS: atom_id res chain seq x y z
N MET A 1 -50.73 -4.44 -38.47
CA MET A 1 -52.00 -5.20 -38.38
C MET A 1 -51.59 -6.61 -38.70
N ASP A 2 -51.18 -7.33 -37.67
CA ASP A 2 -50.62 -8.66 -37.80
C ASP A 2 -51.45 -9.58 -36.91
N SER A 3 -52.00 -10.59 -37.56
CA SER A 3 -53.05 -11.45 -37.06
C SER A 3 -52.51 -12.50 -36.11
N ASP A 4 -52.78 -12.34 -34.82
CA ASP A 4 -52.63 -13.39 -33.82
C ASP A 4 -53.61 -14.54 -34.13
N SER A 5 -53.04 -15.70 -34.49
CA SER A 5 -53.76 -16.96 -34.67
C SER A 5 -53.55 -17.81 -33.42
N ASP A 6 -54.50 -17.76 -32.50
CA ASP A 6 -54.57 -18.62 -31.33
C ASP A 6 -54.85 -20.07 -31.74
N ALA A 7 -53.85 -20.94 -31.59
CA ALA A 7 -54.03 -22.38 -31.67
C ALA A 7 -54.45 -22.94 -30.30
N PRO A 8 -55.43 -23.87 -30.23
CA PRO A 8 -55.94 -24.40 -28.98
C PRO A 8 -54.93 -25.35 -28.32
N VAL A 9 -54.44 -24.97 -27.14
CA VAL A 9 -53.61 -25.79 -26.27
C VAL A 9 -54.47 -26.91 -25.68
N THR A 10 -54.19 -28.16 -26.05
CA THR A 10 -54.82 -29.35 -25.48
C THR A 10 -54.18 -29.69 -24.13
N PRO A 11 -54.95 -29.74 -23.02
CA PRO A 11 -54.42 -30.07 -21.70
C PRO A 11 -54.34 -31.60 -21.57
N THR A 12 -53.22 -32.21 -21.98
CA THR A 12 -52.92 -33.61 -21.67
C THR A 12 -52.20 -33.71 -20.33
N GLY A 13 -52.95 -33.39 -19.27
CA GLY A 13 -52.62 -33.77 -17.91
C GLY A 13 -52.96 -35.24 -17.68
N LEU A 14 -51.93 -36.09 -17.67
CA LEU A 14 -51.97 -37.34 -16.94
C LEU A 14 -50.96 -37.22 -15.81
N ASP A 15 -51.49 -37.00 -14.61
CA ASP A 15 -50.80 -37.06 -13.33
C ASP A 15 -50.12 -38.42 -13.18
N LYS A 16 -48.86 -38.47 -13.62
CA LYS A 16 -47.97 -39.56 -13.25
C LYS A 16 -47.41 -39.24 -11.87
N PRO A 17 -47.58 -40.10 -10.86
CA PRO A 17 -47.01 -39.88 -9.54
C PRO A 17 -45.50 -39.68 -9.68
N TYR A 18 -45.01 -38.58 -9.08
CA TYR A 18 -43.60 -38.21 -9.09
C TYR A 18 -42.76 -39.40 -8.58
N ASN A 19 -41.98 -40.01 -9.48
CA ASN A 19 -41.07 -41.08 -9.13
C ASN A 19 -39.67 -40.49 -8.94
N PRO A 20 -39.20 -40.26 -7.70
CA PRO A 20 -37.87 -39.69 -7.45
C PRO A 20 -36.72 -40.58 -7.94
N HIS A 21 -37.00 -41.85 -8.28
CA HIS A 21 -36.04 -42.81 -8.82
C HIS A 21 -36.14 -42.97 -10.34
N SER A 22 -37.04 -42.23 -11.00
CA SER A 22 -37.08 -42.16 -12.45
C SER A 22 -35.90 -41.32 -12.92
N ASN A 23 -34.76 -41.97 -13.16
CA ASN A 23 -33.65 -41.40 -13.92
C ASN A 23 -34.01 -41.10 -15.39
N ARG A 24 -35.28 -41.32 -15.78
CA ARG A 24 -35.86 -41.03 -17.09
C ARG A 24 -36.07 -39.52 -17.22
N GLY A 25 -35.12 -38.85 -17.88
CA GLY A 25 -35.17 -37.40 -18.14
C GLY A 25 -33.91 -36.65 -17.72
N ARG A 26 -33.06 -37.23 -16.85
CA ARG A 26 -31.69 -36.75 -16.74
C ARG A 26 -30.95 -37.23 -17.99
N LYS A 27 -30.72 -36.32 -18.94
CA LYS A 27 -29.72 -36.54 -19.99
C LYS A 27 -28.48 -37.06 -19.27
N ARG A 28 -28.01 -38.26 -19.63
CA ARG A 28 -26.68 -38.71 -19.22
C ARG A 28 -25.75 -37.62 -19.70
N THR A 29 -25.36 -36.73 -18.80
CA THR A 29 -24.28 -35.82 -19.12
C THR A 29 -23.08 -36.73 -19.13
N ASP A 30 -22.59 -37.04 -20.33
CA ASP A 30 -21.22 -37.50 -20.58
C ASP A 30 -20.23 -36.36 -20.22
N ALA A 31 -20.54 -35.60 -19.16
CA ALA A 31 -19.69 -34.60 -18.58
C ALA A 31 -18.54 -35.37 -17.95
N GLU A 32 -17.39 -35.21 -18.59
CA GLU A 32 -16.08 -35.61 -18.12
C GLU A 32 -16.01 -35.51 -16.58
N ALA A 33 -15.58 -36.58 -15.92
CA ALA A 33 -15.45 -36.60 -14.47
C ALA A 33 -14.71 -35.33 -14.04
N PRO A 34 -15.22 -34.58 -13.04
CA PRO A 34 -14.69 -33.28 -12.68
C PRO A 34 -13.19 -33.40 -12.45
N SER A 35 -12.42 -32.82 -13.38
CA SER A 35 -10.96 -32.89 -13.37
C SER A 35 -10.44 -32.53 -11.99
N LYS A 36 -9.36 -33.19 -11.54
CA LYS A 36 -8.69 -32.89 -10.26
C LYS A 36 -8.47 -31.38 -10.07
N ARG A 37 -8.26 -30.65 -11.16
CA ARG A 37 -8.15 -29.17 -11.20
C ARG A 37 -9.42 -28.45 -10.72
N SER A 38 -10.62 -28.91 -11.07
CA SER A 38 -11.89 -28.34 -10.61
C SER A 38 -12.07 -28.50 -9.09
N GLY A 39 -11.62 -29.63 -8.54
CA GLY A 39 -11.57 -29.85 -7.09
C GLY A 39 -10.68 -28.82 -6.40
N GLN A 40 -9.43 -28.69 -6.88
CA GLN A 40 -8.46 -27.74 -6.35
C GLN A 40 -8.95 -26.28 -6.42
N MET A 41 -9.59 -25.86 -7.53
CA MET A 41 -10.14 -24.50 -7.63
C MET A 41 -11.25 -24.23 -6.61
N ARG A 42 -12.14 -25.20 -6.37
CA ARG A 42 -13.21 -25.05 -5.36
C ARG A 42 -12.66 -25.00 -3.94
N GLU A 43 -11.60 -25.73 -3.66
CA GLU A 43 -10.93 -25.73 -2.36
C GLU A 43 -10.15 -24.43 -2.13
N ALA A 44 -9.37 -23.98 -3.13
CA ALA A 44 -8.68 -22.69 -3.08
C ALA A 44 -9.64 -21.52 -2.87
N GLN A 45 -10.81 -21.55 -3.53
CA GLN A 45 -11.83 -20.52 -3.36
C GLN A 45 -12.47 -20.56 -1.97
N ARG A 46 -12.70 -21.76 -1.39
CA ARG A 46 -13.17 -21.90 0.00
C ARG A 46 -12.15 -21.32 0.97
N ALA A 47 -10.89 -21.73 0.86
CA ALA A 47 -9.80 -21.23 1.70
C ALA A 47 -9.64 -19.71 1.61
N HIS A 48 -9.80 -19.13 0.42
CA HIS A 48 -9.78 -17.68 0.25
C HIS A 48 -10.95 -16.98 0.96
N ARG A 49 -12.17 -17.52 0.86
CA ARG A 49 -13.35 -16.97 1.56
C ARG A 49 -13.19 -17.06 3.08
N GLU A 50 -12.64 -18.17 3.57
CA GLU A 50 -12.34 -18.36 4.99
C GLU A 50 -11.31 -17.36 5.49
N ARG A 51 -10.18 -17.19 4.80
CA ARG A 51 -9.18 -16.16 5.15
C ARG A 51 -9.77 -14.75 5.16
N LYS A 52 -10.57 -14.41 4.14
CA LYS A 52 -11.24 -13.10 4.07
C LYS A 52 -12.22 -12.90 5.22
N LYS A 53 -12.98 -13.94 5.59
CA LYS A 53 -13.92 -13.89 6.72
C LYS A 53 -13.16 -13.70 8.05
N MET A 54 -12.07 -14.43 8.26
CA MET A 54 -11.24 -14.28 9.47
C MET A 54 -10.63 -12.88 9.58
N TYR A 55 -10.14 -12.32 8.47
CA TYR A 55 -9.63 -10.95 8.44
C TYR A 55 -10.69 -9.91 8.79
N LEU A 56 -11.91 -10.05 8.26
CA LEU A 56 -13.02 -9.15 8.62
C LEU A 56 -13.38 -9.25 10.11
N LEU A 57 -13.40 -10.46 10.67
CA LEU A 57 -13.64 -10.65 12.11
C LEU A 57 -12.55 -10.01 12.98
N ASP A 58 -11.28 -10.11 12.57
CA ASP A 58 -10.16 -9.46 13.25
C ASP A 58 -10.27 -7.92 13.21
N LEU A 59 -10.63 -7.36 12.05
CA LEU A 59 -10.88 -5.93 11.91
C LEU A 59 -12.05 -5.45 12.78
N GLU A 60 -13.15 -6.20 12.80
CA GLU A 60 -14.30 -5.89 13.67
C GLU A 60 -13.93 -5.96 15.16
N ALA A 61 -13.07 -6.89 15.56
CA ALA A 61 -12.56 -6.98 16.93
C ALA A 61 -11.69 -5.77 17.30
N LYS A 62 -10.77 -5.37 16.41
CA LYS A 62 -9.92 -4.18 16.59
C LYS A 62 -10.72 -2.89 16.66
N ALA A 63 -11.76 -2.74 15.83
CA ALA A 63 -12.64 -1.58 15.89
C ALA A 63 -13.31 -1.47 17.27
N LYS A 64 -13.84 -2.57 17.80
CA LYS A 64 -14.42 -2.61 19.16
C LYS A 64 -13.40 -2.29 20.25
N GLU A 65 -12.17 -2.75 20.11
CA GLU A 65 -11.10 -2.43 21.06
C GLU A 65 -10.78 -0.93 21.06
N LEU A 66 -10.68 -0.32 19.88
CA LEU A 66 -10.45 1.11 19.73
C LEU A 66 -11.60 1.95 20.30
N ASP A 67 -12.85 1.53 20.11
CA ASP A 67 -14.01 2.19 20.71
C ASP A 67 -13.96 2.15 22.24
N LEU A 68 -13.53 1.03 22.83
CA LEU A 68 -13.33 0.93 24.29
C LEU A 68 -12.18 1.82 24.79
N VAL A 69 -11.08 1.92 24.04
CA VAL A 69 -9.97 2.81 24.38
C VAL A 69 -10.42 4.28 24.32
N LYS A 70 -11.17 4.65 23.28
CA LYS A 70 -11.73 5.99 23.13
C LYS A 70 -12.66 6.36 24.29
N ALA A 71 -13.56 5.47 24.67
CA ALA A 71 -14.45 5.69 25.81
C ALA A 71 -13.68 5.86 27.14
N LYS A 72 -12.59 5.10 27.34
CA LYS A 72 -11.71 5.27 28.51
C LYS A 72 -10.99 6.61 28.51
N LEU A 73 -10.57 7.09 27.34
CA LEU A 73 -9.91 8.38 27.17
C LEU A 73 -10.88 9.52 27.50
N GLU A 74 -12.09 9.50 26.95
CA GLU A 74 -13.14 10.50 27.26
C GLU A 74 -13.48 10.52 28.76
N LEU A 75 -13.53 9.36 29.43
CA LEU A 75 -13.74 9.28 30.87
C LEU A 75 -12.56 9.88 31.66
N ALA A 76 -11.32 9.65 31.20
CA ALA A 76 -10.13 10.23 31.81
C ALA A 76 -10.10 11.76 31.66
N GLU A 77 -10.49 12.29 30.50
CA GLU A 77 -10.61 13.73 30.25
C GLU A 77 -11.66 14.39 31.16
N LEU A 78 -12.84 13.78 31.33
CA LEU A 78 -13.86 14.27 32.28
C LEU A 78 -13.36 14.25 33.73
N LYS A 79 -12.57 13.24 34.11
CA LYS A 79 -11.96 13.17 35.44
C LYS A 79 -10.91 14.26 35.65
N LEU A 80 -10.12 14.60 34.63
CA LEU A 80 -9.18 15.72 34.69
C LEU A 80 -9.90 17.07 34.75
N ALA A 81 -10.97 17.26 33.97
CA ALA A 81 -11.77 18.49 33.99
C ALA A 81 -12.41 18.76 35.37
N SER A 82 -12.85 17.72 36.07
CA SER A 82 -13.40 17.86 37.44
C SER A 82 -12.34 18.14 38.50
N LEU A 83 -11.07 17.75 38.28
CA LEU A 83 -9.95 18.10 39.16
C LEU A 83 -9.37 19.49 38.84
N GLY A 84 -9.48 19.95 37.59
CA GLY A 84 -8.93 21.21 37.11
C GLY A 84 -9.77 22.46 37.43
N SER A 85 -10.97 22.32 37.99
CA SER A 85 -11.82 23.44 38.43
C SER A 85 -11.42 23.96 39.82
N SER A 86 -10.12 23.97 40.12
CA SER A 86 -9.60 24.76 41.23
C SER A 86 -9.69 26.24 40.83
N PRO A 87 -10.27 27.12 41.67
CA PRO A 87 -10.40 28.54 41.36
C PRO A 87 -9.03 29.12 41.02
N SER A 88 -9.01 29.93 39.96
CA SER A 88 -7.89 30.74 39.51
C SER A 88 -7.03 31.21 40.70
N PRO A 89 -5.71 30.94 40.72
CA PRO A 89 -4.81 31.52 41.69
C PRO A 89 -4.70 33.02 41.42
N SER A 90 -5.68 33.77 41.91
CA SER A 90 -5.54 35.20 42.10
C SER A 90 -4.38 35.43 43.09
N SER A 91 -3.49 36.35 42.71
CA SER A 91 -2.29 36.80 43.43
C SER A 91 -1.14 35.80 43.58
N HIS A 92 -0.20 35.89 42.63
CA HIS A 92 1.15 35.35 42.71
C HIS A 92 1.88 35.78 44.01
N SER A 93 1.84 34.93 45.03
CA SER A 93 2.92 34.86 46.00
C SER A 93 4.07 34.11 45.33
N ILE A 94 5.03 34.85 44.78
CA ILE A 94 6.27 34.32 44.22
C ILE A 94 6.90 33.41 45.27
N CYS A 95 6.91 32.09 45.02
CA CYS A 95 7.59 31.13 45.89
C CYS A 95 9.09 31.45 45.87
N SER A 96 9.61 32.08 46.92
CA SER A 96 11.01 32.50 47.01
C SER A 96 11.98 31.34 47.25
N ASN A 97 11.49 30.10 47.27
CA ASN A 97 12.33 28.94 47.49
C ASN A 97 13.09 28.59 46.20
N PRO A 98 14.43 28.65 46.17
CA PRO A 98 15.22 28.34 44.98
C PRO A 98 14.99 26.92 44.44
N SER A 99 14.55 25.97 45.29
CA SER A 99 14.21 24.62 44.83
C SER A 99 12.96 24.59 43.93
N CYS A 100 12.06 25.57 44.08
CA CYS A 100 10.85 25.68 43.26
C CYS A 100 11.20 26.16 41.85
N ALA A 101 12.09 27.16 41.73
CA ALA A 101 12.60 27.61 40.43
C ALA A 101 13.32 26.50 39.66
N GLN A 102 14.14 25.68 40.35
CA GLN A 102 14.80 24.53 39.74
C GLN A 102 13.81 23.46 39.26
N ARG A 103 12.75 23.18 40.04
CA ARG A 103 11.71 22.23 39.63
C ARG A 103 10.89 22.75 38.44
N ILE A 104 10.60 24.05 38.39
CA ILE A 104 9.90 24.67 37.25
C ILE A 104 10.77 24.54 36.00
N ALA A 105 12.04 24.93 36.05
CA ALA A 105 12.96 24.80 34.92
C ALA A 105 13.13 23.35 34.44
N HIS A 106 13.18 22.38 35.37
CA HIS A 106 13.23 20.97 35.03
C HIS A 106 11.95 20.48 34.32
N LEU A 107 10.78 20.91 34.80
CA LEU A 107 9.50 20.56 34.18
C LEU A 107 9.35 21.20 32.79
N GLU A 108 9.77 22.46 32.63
CA GLU A 108 9.81 23.13 31.33
C GLU A 108 10.69 22.36 30.34
N ASN A 109 11.87 21.91 30.78
CA ASN A 109 12.77 21.13 29.94
C ASN A 109 12.17 19.76 29.54
N MET A 110 11.51 19.07 30.48
CA MET A 110 10.79 17.83 30.18
C MET A 110 9.64 18.04 29.18
N VAL A 111 8.88 19.14 29.30
CA VAL A 111 7.80 19.47 28.36
C VAL A 111 8.36 19.74 26.96
N SER A 112 9.46 20.49 26.86
CA SER A 112 10.13 20.73 25.58
C SER A 112 10.63 19.42 24.95
N GLN A 113 11.20 18.51 25.74
CA GLN A 113 11.65 17.20 25.25
C GLN A 113 10.48 16.36 24.72
N LEU A 114 9.37 16.28 25.47
CA LEU A 114 8.18 15.53 25.04
C LEU A 114 7.53 16.13 23.78
N GLN A 115 7.55 17.45 23.62
CA GLN A 115 7.07 18.11 22.40
C GLN A 115 7.94 17.75 21.18
N TYR A 116 9.26 17.70 21.35
CA TYR A 116 10.16 17.28 20.28
C TYR A 116 9.92 15.82 19.86
N GLU A 117 9.77 14.92 20.84
CA GLU A 117 9.46 13.52 20.58
C GLU A 117 8.11 13.37 19.87
N ALA A 118 7.07 14.09 20.32
CA ALA A 118 5.76 14.06 19.67
C ALA A 118 5.80 14.54 18.21
N GLN A 119 6.60 15.58 17.92
CA GLN A 119 6.83 16.03 16.54
C GLN A 119 7.57 14.96 15.71
N SER A 120 8.57 14.29 16.28
CA SER A 120 9.29 13.21 15.60
C SER A 120 8.38 12.02 15.26
N TRP A 121 7.47 11.65 16.17
CA TRP A 121 6.49 10.59 15.94
C TRP A 121 5.43 10.96 14.91
N SER A 122 5.02 12.23 14.87
CA SER A 122 4.10 12.74 13.85
C SER A 122 4.70 12.61 12.43
N LEU A 123 6.00 12.88 12.27
CA LEU A 123 6.71 12.72 11.00
C LEU A 123 6.77 11.26 10.54
N LEU A 124 6.85 10.31 11.48
CA LEU A 124 6.89 8.87 11.16
C LEU A 124 5.52 8.29 10.80
N GLN A 125 4.43 8.85 11.35
CA GLN A 125 3.08 8.32 11.10
C GLN A 125 2.42 8.84 9.81
N ASN A 126 2.95 9.90 9.20
CA ASN A 126 2.30 10.55 8.05
C ASN A 126 3.30 11.07 6.99
N PRO A 127 4.11 10.20 6.36
CA PRO A 127 5.09 10.61 5.34
C PRO A 127 4.45 11.28 4.12
N SER A 128 3.15 11.07 3.87
CA SER A 128 2.45 11.59 2.70
C SER A 128 2.09 13.08 2.76
N ASN A 129 2.01 13.71 3.95
CA ASN A 129 1.57 15.10 4.05
C ASN A 129 2.70 16.14 3.90
N HIS A 130 3.96 15.76 4.16
CA HIS A 130 5.07 16.72 4.08
C HIS A 130 5.39 17.15 2.64
N TYR A 131 5.16 16.27 1.66
CA TYR A 131 5.35 16.57 0.23
C TYR A 131 4.32 17.57 -0.33
N GLN A 132 3.17 17.76 0.31
CA GLN A 132 2.15 18.69 -0.19
C GLN A 132 2.42 20.16 0.15
N GLN A 133 3.12 20.45 1.26
CA GLN A 133 3.42 21.84 1.63
C GLN A 133 4.63 22.44 0.89
N GLN A 134 5.57 21.64 0.42
CA GLN A 134 6.76 22.15 -0.28
C GLN A 134 6.51 22.47 -1.76
N ASN A 135 5.37 22.06 -2.33
CA ASN A 135 5.04 22.26 -3.75
C ASN A 135 4.15 23.50 -4.03
N GLN A 136 3.83 24.33 -3.04
CA GLN A 136 2.95 25.50 -3.24
C GLN A 136 3.65 26.82 -3.62
N GLN A 137 4.97 26.83 -3.92
CA GLN A 137 5.68 28.08 -4.26
C GLN A 137 6.60 28.02 -5.49
N LEU A 138 6.40 27.11 -6.45
CA LEU A 138 7.02 27.28 -7.77
C LEU A 138 6.03 27.93 -8.76
N PRO A 139 6.34 29.13 -9.29
CA PRO A 139 5.60 29.69 -10.42
C PRO A 139 5.92 28.87 -11.67
N LEU A 140 5.10 27.85 -11.96
CA LEU A 140 5.16 27.09 -13.20
C LEU A 140 4.44 27.88 -14.30
N HIS A 141 5.16 28.80 -14.94
CA HIS A 141 4.72 29.33 -16.24
C HIS A 141 5.05 28.30 -17.32
N LEU A 142 4.17 27.32 -17.50
CA LEU A 142 4.26 26.38 -18.62
C LEU A 142 3.77 27.06 -19.91
N PRO A 143 4.48 26.90 -21.04
CA PRO A 143 4.04 27.45 -22.31
C PRO A 143 2.74 26.76 -22.79
N PRO A 144 1.85 27.48 -23.52
CA PRO A 144 0.53 27.00 -23.92
C PRO A 144 0.51 25.66 -24.70
N ASN A 145 1.64 25.28 -25.29
CA ASN A 145 1.75 24.09 -26.13
C ASN A 145 1.92 22.77 -25.35
N GLN A 146 2.01 22.78 -24.01
CA GLN A 146 2.05 21.55 -23.20
C GLN A 146 0.68 21.13 -22.64
N ILE A 147 -0.34 21.99 -22.75
CA ILE A 147 -1.68 21.73 -22.20
C ILE A 147 -2.41 20.64 -23.02
N THR A 148 -2.20 20.60 -24.34
CA THR A 148 -2.80 19.58 -25.22
C THR A 148 -2.28 18.17 -24.97
N LEU A 149 -1.07 18.01 -24.42
CA LEU A 149 -0.49 16.70 -24.12
C LEU A 149 -1.12 16.08 -22.85
N LEU A 150 -1.60 16.92 -21.91
CA LEU A 150 -2.31 16.45 -20.71
C LEU A 150 -3.71 15.93 -21.01
N ASP A 151 -4.43 16.53 -21.96
CA ASP A 151 -5.79 16.11 -22.31
C ASP A 151 -5.80 14.75 -23.04
N ASP A 152 -4.80 14.46 -23.88
CA ASP A 152 -4.62 13.13 -24.50
C ASP A 152 -4.16 12.04 -23.52
N LEU A 153 -3.50 12.44 -22.42
CA LEU A 153 -3.07 11.57 -21.33
C LEU A 153 -4.20 11.21 -20.36
N LEU A 154 -5.17 12.11 -20.16
CA LEU A 154 -6.33 11.84 -19.29
C LEU A 154 -7.37 10.93 -19.96
N ASN A 155 -7.41 10.89 -21.30
CA ASN A 155 -8.39 10.12 -22.05
C ASN A 155 -7.99 8.66 -22.32
N ASN A 156 -6.73 8.31 -22.07
CA ASN A 156 -6.22 6.94 -22.18
C ASN A 156 -5.68 6.53 -20.81
N ASN A 157 -5.97 5.32 -20.32
CA ASN A 157 -5.43 4.77 -19.06
C ASN A 157 -3.89 4.56 -19.07
N SER A 158 -3.15 5.40 -19.77
CA SER A 158 -1.69 5.45 -19.85
C SER A 158 -1.19 6.33 -18.71
N MET A 159 -0.46 5.74 -17.76
CA MET A 159 0.23 6.52 -16.74
C MET A 159 1.36 7.33 -17.39
N ILE A 160 1.64 8.51 -16.84
CA ILE A 160 2.81 9.29 -17.26
C ILE A 160 4.05 8.55 -16.76
N ALA A 161 5.07 8.41 -17.62
CA ALA A 161 6.31 7.76 -17.24
C ALA A 161 6.97 8.50 -16.06
N SER A 162 7.43 7.75 -15.06
CA SER A 162 8.03 8.32 -13.84
C SER A 162 9.24 9.23 -14.13
N GLU A 163 9.99 8.96 -15.20
CA GLU A 163 11.12 9.81 -15.63
C GLU A 163 10.67 11.21 -16.05
N ILE A 164 9.47 11.33 -16.62
CA ILE A 164 8.89 12.64 -17.00
C ILE A 164 8.44 13.40 -15.74
N LEU A 165 7.90 12.70 -14.75
CA LEU A 165 7.37 13.31 -13.53
C LEU A 165 8.47 13.74 -12.55
N PHE A 166 9.49 12.91 -12.37
CA PHE A 166 10.48 13.06 -11.30
C PHE A 166 11.91 13.31 -11.81
N GLY A 167 12.12 13.23 -13.13
CA GLY A 167 13.43 13.38 -13.75
C GLY A 167 14.19 12.06 -13.89
N PRO A 168 15.48 12.11 -14.26
CA PRO A 168 16.29 10.90 -14.42
C PRO A 168 16.55 10.22 -13.07
N VAL A 169 16.43 8.89 -13.06
CA VAL A 169 16.73 8.07 -11.88
C VAL A 169 18.22 8.04 -11.59
N ASP A 170 18.61 8.21 -10.32
CA ASP A 170 20.01 8.07 -9.89
C ASP A 170 20.37 6.59 -9.77
N VAL A 171 21.06 6.07 -10.78
CA VAL A 171 21.59 4.69 -10.83
C VAL A 171 23.03 4.56 -10.36
N THR A 172 23.65 5.64 -9.88
CA THR A 172 25.04 5.63 -9.37
C THR A 172 25.29 4.55 -8.32
N PRO A 173 24.38 4.29 -7.36
CA PRO A 173 24.58 3.21 -6.39
C PRO A 173 24.73 1.82 -7.02
N PHE A 174 24.03 1.55 -8.14
CA PHE A 174 24.17 0.29 -8.85
C PHE A 174 25.47 0.18 -9.63
N HIS A 175 26.01 1.27 -10.17
CA HIS A 175 27.36 1.25 -10.75
C HIS A 175 28.43 0.92 -9.71
N ASN A 176 28.24 1.34 -8.45
CA ASN A 176 29.15 1.02 -7.36
C ASN A 176 29.15 -0.48 -6.99
N LEU A 177 28.13 -1.27 -7.37
CA LEU A 177 28.12 -2.72 -7.15
C LEU A 177 29.31 -3.42 -7.84
N LYS A 178 29.83 -2.88 -8.95
CA LYS A 178 31.02 -3.43 -9.62
C LYS A 178 32.32 -3.25 -8.84
N SER A 179 32.32 -2.44 -7.78
CA SER A 179 33.46 -2.36 -6.85
C SER A 179 33.58 -3.57 -5.92
N LEU A 180 32.53 -4.39 -5.84
CA LEU A 180 32.52 -5.62 -5.04
C LEU A 180 33.19 -6.76 -5.82
N ASP A 181 34.13 -7.45 -5.16
CA ASP A 181 34.92 -8.51 -5.81
C ASP A 181 34.06 -9.65 -6.36
N SER A 182 32.95 -9.98 -5.69
CA SER A 182 32.03 -11.03 -6.14
C SER A 182 31.22 -10.66 -7.39
N LEU A 183 31.07 -9.37 -7.70
CA LEU A 183 30.18 -8.88 -8.77
C LEU A 183 30.92 -8.24 -9.94
N LYS A 184 32.21 -7.89 -9.80
CA LYS A 184 32.97 -7.09 -10.79
C LYS A 184 32.97 -7.69 -12.21
N ASP A 185 32.99 -9.01 -12.33
CA ASP A 185 33.05 -9.73 -13.61
C ASP A 185 31.66 -10.22 -14.08
N THR A 186 30.60 -9.92 -13.31
CA THR A 186 29.23 -10.33 -13.62
C THR A 186 28.48 -9.24 -14.39
N HIS A 187 27.51 -9.63 -15.20
CA HIS A 187 26.62 -8.70 -15.92
C HIS A 187 25.45 -8.20 -15.07
N VAL A 188 25.26 -8.78 -13.87
CA VAL A 188 24.07 -8.54 -13.04
C VAL A 188 23.89 -7.05 -12.66
N PRO A 189 24.93 -6.30 -12.25
CA PRO A 189 24.79 -4.87 -11.99
C PRO A 189 24.34 -4.06 -13.20
N ASP A 190 24.84 -4.38 -14.41
CA ASP A 190 24.45 -3.69 -15.64
C ASP A 190 22.99 -4.00 -15.99
N THR A 191 22.57 -5.25 -15.83
CA THR A 191 21.16 -5.65 -16.03
C THR A 191 20.22 -4.97 -15.04
N LEU A 192 20.63 -4.80 -13.78
CA LEU A 192 19.85 -4.03 -12.81
C LEU A 192 19.68 -2.56 -13.24
N VAL A 193 20.76 -1.93 -13.71
CA VAL A 193 20.71 -0.55 -14.24
C VAL A 193 19.78 -0.46 -15.44
N GLU A 194 19.91 -1.37 -16.41
CA GLU A 194 19.09 -1.38 -17.62
C GLU A 194 17.60 -1.57 -17.30
N LEU A 195 17.26 -2.58 -16.47
CA LEU A 195 15.88 -2.84 -16.07
C LEU A 195 15.28 -1.67 -15.29
N THR A 196 16.07 -1.01 -14.45
CA THR A 196 15.66 0.17 -13.69
C THR A 196 15.36 1.35 -14.62
N LEU A 197 16.25 1.65 -15.56
CA LEU A 197 16.04 2.71 -16.56
C LEU A 197 14.87 2.41 -17.50
N ALA A 198 14.64 1.13 -17.82
CA ALA A 198 13.49 0.71 -18.60
C ALA A 198 12.19 0.90 -17.82
N HIS A 199 12.20 0.54 -16.53
CA HIS A 199 11.05 0.70 -15.64
C HIS A 199 10.58 2.15 -15.57
N THR A 200 11.50 3.12 -15.48
CA THR A 200 11.11 4.54 -15.35
C THR A 200 10.43 5.12 -16.59
N LYS A 201 10.59 4.47 -17.74
CA LYS A 201 10.04 4.88 -19.06
C LYS A 201 8.71 4.24 -19.39
N ILE A 202 8.23 3.29 -18.59
CA ILE A 202 6.99 2.57 -18.87
C ILE A 202 5.78 3.43 -18.51
N THR A 203 4.80 3.46 -19.40
CA THR A 203 3.51 4.15 -19.22
C THR A 203 2.35 3.18 -18.95
N GLN A 204 2.53 1.89 -19.22
CA GLN A 204 1.49 0.87 -19.07
C GLN A 204 1.64 0.09 -17.76
N THR A 205 0.62 0.09 -16.91
CA THR A 205 0.63 -0.56 -15.58
C THR A 205 0.91 -2.07 -15.65
N SER A 206 0.46 -2.76 -16.71
CA SER A 206 0.71 -4.20 -16.90
C SER A 206 2.20 -4.50 -17.15
N GLN A 207 2.86 -3.66 -17.97
CA GLN A 207 4.29 -3.76 -18.23
C GLN A 207 5.12 -3.32 -17.01
N LEU A 208 4.61 -2.35 -16.24
CA LEU A 208 5.25 -1.87 -15.02
C LEU A 208 5.44 -3.01 -14.01
N LYS A 209 4.35 -3.75 -13.73
CA LYS A 209 4.40 -4.94 -12.85
C LYS A 209 5.37 -6.00 -13.37
N LEU A 210 5.38 -6.25 -14.68
CA LEU A 210 6.31 -7.21 -15.28
C LEU A 210 7.77 -6.77 -15.11
N MET A 211 8.09 -5.49 -15.35
CA MET A 211 9.44 -4.98 -15.12
C MET A 211 9.84 -5.03 -13.65
N PHE A 212 8.92 -4.71 -12.74
CA PHE A 212 9.19 -4.80 -11.31
C PHE A 212 9.58 -6.23 -10.89
N PHE A 213 8.86 -7.25 -11.38
CA PHE A 213 9.25 -8.64 -11.13
C PHE A 213 10.63 -8.99 -11.71
N LYS A 214 10.98 -8.47 -12.89
CA LYS A 214 12.32 -8.67 -13.46
C LYS A 214 13.41 -8.01 -12.62
N ILE A 215 13.15 -6.82 -12.07
CA ILE A 215 14.08 -6.14 -11.14
C ILE A 215 14.27 -6.99 -9.88
N ILE A 216 13.19 -7.50 -9.27
CA ILE A 216 13.28 -8.39 -8.10
C ILE A 216 14.10 -9.65 -8.43
N GLN A 217 13.87 -10.25 -9.60
CA GLN A 217 14.63 -11.41 -10.03
C GLN A 217 16.13 -11.10 -10.17
N ALA A 218 16.48 -9.99 -10.84
CA ALA A 218 17.87 -9.55 -10.97
C ALA A 218 18.52 -9.21 -9.62
N LEU A 219 17.75 -8.69 -8.65
CA LEU A 219 18.23 -8.48 -7.28
C LEU A 219 18.52 -9.80 -6.56
N ASN A 220 17.66 -10.81 -6.71
CA ASN A 220 17.91 -12.13 -6.16
C ASN A 220 19.17 -12.76 -6.80
N ASP A 221 19.28 -12.70 -8.13
CA ASP A 221 20.46 -13.18 -8.86
C ASP A 221 21.73 -12.47 -8.37
N MET A 222 21.67 -11.16 -8.11
CA MET A 222 22.78 -10.39 -7.54
C MET A 222 23.19 -10.93 -6.17
N PHE A 223 22.23 -11.15 -5.27
CA PHE A 223 22.52 -11.65 -3.93
C PHE A 223 23.02 -13.10 -3.91
N ASP A 224 22.60 -13.91 -4.88
CA ASP A 224 23.09 -15.29 -5.06
C ASP A 224 24.53 -15.33 -5.59
N ASN A 225 24.95 -14.33 -6.39
CA ASN A 225 26.32 -14.19 -6.85
C ASN A 225 27.26 -13.48 -5.84
N CYS A 226 26.73 -12.93 -4.75
CA CYS A 226 27.54 -12.26 -3.72
C CYS A 226 28.13 -13.23 -2.69
N SER A 227 29.37 -12.97 -2.27
CA SER A 227 29.90 -13.49 -1.01
C SER A 227 29.09 -12.96 0.19
N ILE A 228 29.23 -13.60 1.36
CA ILE A 228 28.53 -13.18 2.59
C ILE A 228 28.87 -11.73 2.98
N LEU A 229 30.14 -11.32 2.82
CA LEU A 229 30.58 -9.96 3.14
C LEU A 229 30.08 -8.94 2.11
N ASP A 230 30.12 -9.29 0.82
CA ASP A 230 29.65 -8.41 -0.25
C ASP A 230 28.13 -8.25 -0.24
N ARG A 231 27.38 -9.25 0.24
CA ARG A 231 25.92 -9.19 0.36
C ARG A 231 25.44 -8.04 1.24
N VAL A 232 26.17 -7.74 2.33
CA VAL A 232 25.84 -6.62 3.23
C VAL A 232 26.03 -5.29 2.50
N LYS A 233 27.18 -5.10 1.83
CA LYS A 233 27.45 -3.88 1.05
C LYS A 233 26.50 -3.72 -0.14
N ALA A 234 26.16 -4.81 -0.81
CA ALA A 234 25.17 -4.79 -1.90
C ALA A 234 23.80 -4.34 -1.39
N ALA A 235 23.38 -4.79 -0.20
CA ALA A 235 22.15 -4.34 0.44
C ALA A 235 22.21 -2.85 0.81
N GLU A 236 23.36 -2.33 1.28
CA GLU A 236 23.55 -0.89 1.51
C GLU A 236 23.39 -0.08 0.22
N PHE A 237 23.98 -0.52 -0.90
CA PHE A 237 23.80 0.17 -2.19
C PHE A 237 22.35 0.16 -2.67
N VAL A 238 21.63 -0.95 -2.48
CA VAL A 238 20.18 -1.02 -2.77
C VAL A 238 19.38 -0.07 -1.88
N ALA A 239 19.71 0.02 -0.58
CA ALA A 239 19.05 0.95 0.33
C ALA A 239 19.28 2.41 -0.08
N ILE A 240 20.52 2.79 -0.38
CA ILE A 240 20.87 4.13 -0.88
C ILE A 240 20.13 4.42 -2.19
N PHE A 241 20.03 3.45 -3.10
CA PHE A 241 19.27 3.59 -4.33
C PHE A 241 17.78 3.92 -4.07
N LEU A 242 17.13 3.19 -3.15
CA LEU A 242 15.74 3.42 -2.81
C LEU A 242 15.53 4.78 -2.11
N GLU A 243 16.45 5.16 -1.23
CA GLU A 243 16.42 6.45 -0.52
C GLU A 243 16.56 7.64 -1.47
N ARG A 244 17.40 7.52 -2.50
CA ARG A 244 17.61 8.59 -3.49
C ARG A 244 16.52 8.68 -4.55
N ASN A 245 15.74 7.61 -4.74
CA ASN A 245 14.73 7.53 -5.78
C ASN A 245 13.33 7.21 -5.22
N PRO A 246 12.86 7.88 -4.15
CA PRO A 246 11.63 7.47 -3.45
C PRO A 246 10.42 7.53 -4.39
N ASN A 247 10.34 8.57 -5.22
CA ASN A 247 9.17 8.82 -6.07
C ASN A 247 9.07 7.87 -7.28
N HIS A 248 10.18 7.25 -7.71
CA HIS A 248 10.18 6.35 -8.87
C HIS A 248 9.55 4.98 -8.58
N PHE A 249 9.38 4.64 -7.30
CA PHE A 249 8.93 3.30 -6.88
C PHE A 249 7.71 3.32 -5.95
N VAL A 250 7.16 4.49 -5.60
CA VAL A 250 5.98 4.63 -4.72
C VAL A 250 4.73 3.97 -5.32
N GLU A 251 4.55 4.02 -6.64
CA GLU A 251 3.35 3.47 -7.30
C GLU A 251 3.33 1.93 -7.42
N LEU A 252 4.36 1.25 -6.89
CA LEU A 252 4.47 -0.21 -6.95
C LEU A 252 3.80 -0.92 -5.75
N PHE A 253 3.47 -0.18 -4.69
CA PHE A 253 2.84 -0.70 -3.47
C PHE A 253 1.41 -0.18 -3.31
#